data_AF-A0AAN8WGS3-F1
#
_entry.id   AF-A0AAN8WGS3-F1
#
_cell.length_a   1.000
_cell.length_b   1.000
_cell.length_c   1.000
_cell.angle_alpha   90.00
_cell.angle_beta   90.00
_cell.angle_gamma   90.00
#
_symmetry.space_group_name_H-M   'P 1'
#
loop_
_entity.id
_entity.type
_entity.pdbx_description
1 polymer ?
#
loop_
_entity_poly.entity_id
_entity_poly.type
_entity_poly.pdbx_seq_one_letter_code
_entity_poly.pdbx_strand_id
1 'polypeptide(L)'
;MALKDVALSSGSACTSASLEPSYVLRAIGADEDLAHSSIRFGLGRFTTEAEVHYTADKCVEHVTRLREMSPLWEMVQEGIDLKSIQWSQH
;
A
#
# COMPACT_ATOMS: atom_id res chain seq x y z
N MET A 1 -6.57 6.96 -3.79
CA MET A 1 -6.33 6.48 -2.40
C MET A 1 -7.67 6.08 -1.78
N ALA A 2 -7.76 4.92 -1.13
CA ALA A 2 -9.03 4.38 -0.59
C ALA A 2 -9.43 4.98 0.77
N LEU A 3 -8.45 5.29 1.63
CA LEU A 3 -8.63 5.95 2.92
C LEU A 3 -8.80 7.47 2.71
N LYS A 4 -10.03 7.94 2.57
CA LYS A 4 -10.33 9.36 2.32
C LYS A 4 -10.33 10.23 3.59
N ASP A 5 -10.63 9.63 4.73
CA ASP A 5 -10.80 10.33 6.01
C ASP A 5 -9.57 10.26 6.92
N VAL A 6 -8.47 9.67 6.42
CA VAL A 6 -7.21 9.53 7.16
C VAL A 6 -6.09 10.20 6.37
N ALA A 7 -5.46 11.21 6.96
CA ALA A 7 -4.28 11.83 6.38
C ALA A 7 -3.07 10.88 6.51
N LEU A 8 -2.54 10.44 5.37
CA LEU A 8 -1.43 9.50 5.28
C LEU A 8 -0.54 9.81 4.08
N SER A 9 0.61 9.15 3.98
CA SER A 9 1.53 9.31 2.85
C SER A 9 1.84 7.97 2.19
N SER A 10 1.88 7.95 0.87
CA SER A 10 2.43 6.89 0.03
C SER A 10 3.71 7.39 -0.68
N GLY A 11 4.61 6.48 -1.07
CA GLY A 11 5.83 6.82 -1.81
C GLY A 11 6.97 7.41 -0.95
N SER A 12 7.88 8.17 -1.56
CA SER A 12 9.08 8.75 -0.93
C SER A 12 8.76 9.97 -0.06
N ALA A 13 8.01 9.76 1.02
CA ALA A 13 7.82 10.64 2.20
C ALA A 13 7.39 12.11 2.00
N CYS A 14 7.51 12.73 0.81
CA CYS A 14 7.36 14.16 0.54
C CYS A 14 7.11 14.51 -0.95
N THR A 15 6.80 13.57 -1.84
CA THR A 15 6.89 13.84 -3.29
C THR A 15 5.71 14.67 -3.83
N SER A 16 6.03 15.88 -4.26
CA SER A 16 5.30 16.67 -5.23
C SER A 16 5.22 15.93 -6.58
N ALA A 17 4.01 15.57 -6.99
CA ALA A 17 3.59 15.23 -8.36
C ALA A 17 4.16 13.98 -9.07
N SER A 18 5.21 13.31 -8.58
CA SER A 18 5.79 12.12 -9.25
C SER A 18 5.33 10.81 -8.61
N LEU A 19 4.87 9.86 -9.44
CA LEU A 19 4.33 8.54 -9.04
C LEU A 19 5.42 7.51 -8.69
N GLU A 20 6.66 7.94 -8.54
CA GLU A 20 7.82 7.06 -8.36
C GLU A 20 7.81 6.32 -7.02
N PRO A 21 8.21 5.04 -6.99
CA PRO A 21 8.28 4.26 -5.76
C PRO A 21 9.35 4.82 -4.82
N SER A 22 9.19 4.55 -3.52
CA SER A 22 10.10 5.08 -2.51
C SER A 22 11.54 4.59 -2.73
N TYR A 23 12.48 5.53 -2.93
CA TYR A 23 13.91 5.21 -3.03
C TYR A 23 14.46 4.55 -1.75
N VAL A 24 13.86 4.83 -0.59
CA VAL A 24 14.21 4.18 0.67
C VAL A 24 13.78 2.71 0.65
N LEU A 25 12.56 2.42 0.18
CA LEU A 25 12.07 1.04 0.09
C LEU A 25 12.89 0.24 -0.92
N ARG A 26 13.26 0.85 -2.04
CA ARG A 26 14.20 0.25 -3.00
C ARG A 26 15.57 -0.04 -2.38
N ALA A 27 16.11 0.90 -1.60
CA ALA A 27 17.43 0.74 -0.96
C ALA A 27 17.47 -0.40 0.08
N ILE A 28 16.34 -0.69 0.75
CA ILE A 28 16.23 -1.84 1.67
C ILE A 28 15.87 -3.15 0.95
N GLY A 29 15.78 -3.14 -0.39
CA GLY A 29 15.53 -4.33 -1.20
C GLY A 29 14.05 -4.71 -1.34
N ALA A 30 13.12 -3.77 -1.13
CA ALA A 30 11.71 -4.03 -1.44
C ALA A 30 11.50 -4.13 -2.96
N ASP A 31 10.75 -5.14 -3.38
CA ASP A 31 10.28 -5.28 -4.76
C ASP A 31 9.46 -4.04 -5.17
N GLU A 32 9.45 -3.71 -6.47
CA GLU A 32 8.84 -2.48 -7.00
C GLU A 32 7.33 -2.40 -6.68
N ASP A 33 6.60 -3.50 -6.87
CA ASP A 33 5.18 -3.61 -6.53
C ASP A 33 4.91 -3.38 -5.03
N LEU A 34 5.81 -3.87 -4.18
CA LEU A 34 5.73 -3.68 -2.74
C LEU A 34 6.01 -2.23 -2.35
N ALA A 35 6.97 -1.60 -3.02
CA ALA A 35 7.29 -0.19 -2.81
C ALA A 35 6.13 0.73 -3.23
N HIS A 36 5.40 0.38 -4.29
CA HIS A 36 4.20 1.12 -4.75
C HIS A 36 2.97 0.92 -3.87
N SER A 37 2.83 -0.26 -3.26
CA SER A 37 1.70 -0.58 -2.36
C SER A 37 1.94 -0.22 -0.89
N SER A 38 3.07 0.43 -0.59
CA SER A 38 3.45 0.82 0.77
C SER A 38 2.80 2.12 1.25
N ILE A 39 2.36 2.13 2.51
CA ILE A 39 1.75 3.29 3.19
C ILE A 39 2.52 3.58 4.48
N ARG A 40 2.76 4.87 4.77
CA ARG A 40 3.32 5.33 6.05
C ARG A 40 2.23 6.00 6.90
N PHE A 41 2.02 5.46 8.10
CA PHE A 41 1.21 6.05 9.16
C PHE A 41 2.11 6.78 10.15
N GLY A 42 1.76 8.03 10.48
CA GLY A 42 2.45 8.82 11.49
C GLY A 42 1.55 8.99 12.71
N LEU A 43 2.08 8.73 13.91
CA LEU A 43 1.40 9.00 15.16
C LEU A 43 2.04 10.23 15.81
N GLY A 44 1.21 11.12 16.36
CA GLY A 44 1.64 12.36 17.00
C GLY A 44 1.23 12.43 18.46
N ARG A 45 1.65 13.50 19.14
CA ARG A 45 1.29 13.77 20.55
C ARG A 45 -0.23 13.81 20.79
N PHE A 46 -0.99 14.21 19.78
CA PHE A 46 -2.43 14.39 19.87
C PHE A 46 -3.22 13.22 19.29
N THR A 47 -2.53 12.18 18.80
CA THR A 47 -3.22 10.98 18.31
C THR A 47 -3.79 10.20 19.48
N THR A 48 -5.08 9.89 19.38
CA THR A 48 -5.82 9.13 20.38
C THR A 48 -5.88 7.65 20.01
N GLU A 49 -6.08 6.79 21.02
CA GLU A 49 -6.28 5.35 20.78
C GLU A 49 -7.49 5.08 19.88
N ALA A 50 -8.57 5.87 20.03
CA ALA A 50 -9.76 5.77 19.20
C ALA A 50 -9.46 6.02 17.71
N GLU A 51 -8.62 7.01 17.38
CA GLU A 51 -8.20 7.28 16.00
C GLU A 51 -7.35 6.14 15.42
N VAL A 52 -6.52 5.50 16.26
CA VAL A 52 -5.71 4.34 15.84
C VAL A 52 -6.63 3.17 15.49
N HIS A 53 -7.57 2.82 16.36
CA HIS A 53 -8.54 1.74 16.11
C HIS A 53 -9.39 2.04 14.87
N TYR A 54 -9.92 3.26 14.75
CA TYR A 54 -10.67 3.68 13.58
C TYR A 54 -9.86 3.53 12.28
N THR A 55 -8.60 3.98 12.29
CA THR A 55 -7.72 3.89 11.13
C THR A 55 -7.41 2.44 10.77
N ALA A 56 -7.17 1.59 11.77
CA ALA A 56 -6.92 0.16 11.57
C ALA A 56 -8.12 -0.54 10.93
N ASP A 57 -9.33 -0.34 11.47
CA ASP A 57 -10.56 -0.92 10.94
C ASP A 57 -10.80 -0.51 9.49
N LYS A 58 -10.64 0.79 9.19
CA LYS A 58 -10.78 1.30 7.82
C LYS A 58 -9.71 0.77 6.88
N CYS A 59 -8.49 0.59 7.36
CA CYS A 59 -7.41 0.01 6.57
C CYS A 59 -7.77 -1.43 6.17
N VAL A 60 -8.20 -2.25 7.13
CA VAL A 60 -8.62 -3.64 6.88
C VAL A 60 -9.80 -3.70 5.91
N GLU A 61 -10.85 -2.92 6.17
CA GLU A 61 -12.05 -2.84 5.31
C GLU A 61 -11.66 -2.55 3.84
N HIS A 62 -10.84 -1.53 3.62
CA HIS A 62 -10.46 -1.13 2.27
C HIS A 62 -9.46 -2.07 1.60
N VAL A 63 -8.50 -2.64 2.35
CA VAL A 63 -7.57 -3.63 1.80
C VAL A 63 -8.31 -4.88 1.35
N THR A 64 -9.25 -5.38 2.16
CA THR A 64 -10.10 -6.53 1.79
C THR A 64 -10.88 -6.24 0.52
N ARG A 65 -11.57 -5.11 0.44
CA ARG A 65 -12.33 -4.71 -0.75
C ARG A 65 -11.46 -4.58 -2.00
N LEU A 66 -10.25 -4.00 -1.88
CA LEU A 66 -9.33 -3.87 -3.01
C LEU A 66 -8.81 -5.23 -3.48
N ARG A 67 -8.59 -6.17 -2.55
CA ARG A 67 -8.19 -7.55 -2.84
C ARG A 67 -9.28 -8.34 -3.54
N GLU A 68 -10.54 -8.19 -3.13
CA GLU A 68 -11.70 -8.80 -3.80
C GLU A 68 -11.85 -8.35 -5.26
N MET A 69 -11.38 -7.16 -5.59
CA MET A 69 -11.41 -6.61 -6.95
C MET A 69 -10.11 -6.83 -7.73
N SER A 70 -9.08 -7.40 -7.11
CA SER A 70 -7.74 -7.49 -7.68
C SER A 70 -7.50 -8.84 -8.37
N PRO A 71 -7.26 -8.87 -9.69
CA PRO A 71 -6.91 -10.10 -10.38
C PRO A 71 -5.58 -10.69 -9.89
N LEU A 72 -4.65 -9.83 -9.42
CA LEU A 72 -3.40 -10.29 -8.81
C LEU A 72 -3.65 -11.06 -7.51
N TRP A 73 -4.67 -10.66 -6.74
CA TRP A 73 -5.00 -11.36 -5.50
C TRP A 73 -5.67 -12.70 -5.76
N GLU A 74 -6.54 -12.78 -6.77
CA GLU A 74 -7.15 -14.04 -7.23
C GLU A 74 -6.07 -15.06 -7.63
N MET A 75 -5.11 -14.63 -8.46
CA MET A 75 -3.97 -15.48 -8.86
C MET A 75 -3.18 -16.01 -7.65
N VAL A 76 -2.94 -15.17 -6.64
CA VAL A 76 -2.27 -15.58 -5.40
C VAL A 76 -3.10 -16.60 -4.62
N GLN A 77 -4.43 -16.45 -4.56
CA GLN A 77 -5.32 -17.43 -3.90
C GLN A 77 -5.33 -18.78 -4.63
N GLU A 78 -5.16 -18.78 -5.96
CA GLU A 78 -5.02 -19.98 -6.78
C GLU A 78 -3.62 -20.63 -6.67
N GLY A 79 -2.70 -20.03 -5.91
CA GLY A 79 -1.33 -20.51 -5.72
C GLY A 79 -0.39 -20.20 -6.88
N ILE A 80 -0.75 -19.27 -7.75
CA ILE A 80 0.10 -18.81 -8.85
C ILE A 80 1.18 -17.88 -8.29
N ASP A 81 2.44 -18.19 -8.58
CA ASP A 81 3.54 -17.29 -8.30
C ASP A 81 3.54 -16.14 -9.31
N LEU A 82 3.20 -14.93 -8.85
CA LEU A 82 3.17 -13.72 -9.68
C LEU A 82 4.53 -13.41 -10.33
N LYS A 83 5.64 -13.88 -9.76
CA LYS A 83 6.99 -13.70 -10.32
C LYS A 83 7.26 -14.61 -11.53
N SER A 84 6.47 -15.67 -11.69
CA SER A 84 6.58 -16.61 -12.82
C SER A 84 5.87 -16.12 -14.09
N ILE A 85 5.04 -15.07 -13.97
CA ILE A 85 4.25 -14.51 -15.07
C ILE A 85 5.12 -13.57 -15.89
N GLN A 86 5.10 -13.72 -17.22
CA GLN A 86 5.71 -12.74 -18.13
C GLN A 86 4.77 -11.55 -18.33
N TRP A 87 5.03 -10.48 -17.57
CA TRP A 87 4.33 -9.21 -17.71
C TRP A 87 4.81 -8.46 -18.95
N SER A 88 3.89 -7.90 -19.74
CA SER A 88 4.24 -6.95 -20.80
C SER A 88 4.76 -5.66 -20.15
N GLN A 89 6.05 -5.36 -20.31
CA GLN A 89 6.63 -4.09 -19.85
C GLN A 89 6.00 -2.92 -20.63
N HIS A 90 5.49 -1.93 -19.90
CA HIS A 90 5.19 -0.59 -20.40
C HIS A 90 6.16 0.40 -19.79
#